data_AF-A0A174E440-F1
#
_entry.id   AF-A0A174E440-F1
#
_cell.length_a   1.000
_cell.length_b   1.000
_cell.length_c   1.000
_cell.angle_alpha   90.00
_cell.angle_beta   90.00
_cell.angle_gamma   90.00
#
_symmetry.space_group_name_H-M   'P 1'
#
loop_
_entity.id
_entity.type
_entity.pdbx_description
1 polymer ?
#
loop_
_entity_poly.entity_id
_entity_poly.type
_entity_poly.pdbx_seq_one_letter_code
_entity_poly.pdbx_strand_id
1 'polypeptide(L)'
;MEYMLSTHELGKLLSDLCNKYEISMLWREKISGGFITLTGIIDVEYYPTDKVMLKGNNIISLKVKSGNNSNVVKITGMKGEYFNISLAPTKFKEIKSNSLYLNQIQESKTECKLRIDENIIFTIPESYNEITKLIK
;
A
#
# COMPACT_ATOMS: atom_id res chain seq x y z
N MET A 1 -11.35 -6.53 3.02
CA MET A 1 -11.63 -7.41 1.87
C MET A 1 -10.32 -7.81 1.25
N GLU A 2 -10.22 -9.05 0.76
CA GLU A 2 -9.01 -9.57 0.11
C GLU A 2 -9.20 -9.61 -1.40
N TYR A 3 -8.15 -9.26 -2.14
CA TYR A 3 -8.11 -9.21 -3.59
C TYR A 3 -6.84 -9.89 -4.08
N MET A 4 -6.92 -10.56 -5.22
CA MET A 4 -5.78 -11.12 -5.92
C MET A 4 -5.50 -10.26 -7.14
N LEU A 5 -4.43 -9.47 -7.10
CA LEU A 5 -4.04 -8.62 -8.23
C LEU A 5 -2.74 -9.10 -8.84
N SER A 6 -2.68 -9.16 -10.16
CA SER A 6 -1.45 -9.35 -10.90
C SER A 6 -0.53 -8.13 -10.73
N THR A 7 0.75 -8.28 -11.08
CA THR A 7 1.71 -7.17 -11.05
C THR A 7 1.24 -5.97 -11.89
N HIS A 8 0.57 -6.22 -13.02
CA HIS A 8 0.03 -5.17 -13.88
C HIS A 8 -1.12 -4.42 -13.21
N GLU A 9 -2.10 -5.16 -12.67
CA GLU A 9 -3.28 -4.58 -12.00
C GLU A 9 -2.87 -3.80 -10.76
N LEU A 10 -1.95 -4.34 -9.96
CA LEU A 10 -1.40 -3.66 -8.79
C LEU A 10 -0.64 -2.40 -9.18
N GLY A 11 0.23 -2.47 -10.19
CA GLY A 11 0.99 -1.32 -10.66
C GLY A 11 0.09 -0.20 -11.16
N LYS A 12 -0.95 -0.56 -11.93
CA LYS A 12 -1.97 0.38 -12.40
C LYS A 12 -2.76 1.00 -11.24
N LEU A 13 -3.22 0.18 -10.29
CA LEU A 13 -3.95 0.66 -9.11
C LEU A 13 -3.11 1.67 -8.32
N LEU A 14 -1.85 1.34 -8.02
CA LEU A 14 -0.96 2.25 -7.29
C LEU A 14 -0.70 3.53 -8.09
N SER A 15 -0.55 3.45 -9.41
CA SER A 15 -0.37 4.64 -10.26
C SER A 15 -1.61 5.53 -10.25
N ASP A 16 -2.80 4.96 -10.44
CA ASP A 16 -4.07 5.69 -10.42
C ASP A 16 -4.33 6.35 -9.06
N LEU A 17 -3.94 5.69 -7.97
CA LEU A 17 -4.05 6.25 -6.64
C LEU A 17 -3.03 7.37 -6.40
N CYS A 18 -1.75 7.19 -6.76
CA CYS A 18 -0.71 8.22 -6.61
C CYS A 18 -1.00 9.48 -7.43
N ASN A 19 -1.67 9.34 -8.57
CA ASN A 19 -2.10 10.48 -9.38
C ASN A 19 -3.22 11.31 -8.73
N LYS A 20 -3.97 10.73 -7.80
CA LYS A 20 -5.13 11.37 -7.15
C LYS A 20 -4.87 11.76 -5.70
N TYR A 21 -4.05 11.00 -5.01
CA TYR A 21 -3.87 11.07 -3.56
C TYR A 21 -2.39 10.99 -3.21
N GLU A 22 -2.01 11.72 -2.17
CA GLU A 22 -0.69 11.59 -1.56
C GLU A 22 -0.67 10.33 -0.66
N ILE A 23 -0.22 9.21 -1.23
CA ILE A 23 -0.17 7.92 -0.52
C ILE A 23 1.14 7.81 0.25
N SER A 24 1.05 7.35 1.50
CA SER A 24 2.23 6.95 2.27
C SER A 24 2.39 5.43 2.30
N MET A 25 3.63 4.96 2.33
CA MET A 25 3.99 3.55 2.46
C MET A 25 4.74 3.33 3.76
N LEU A 26 4.49 2.17 4.37
CA LEU A 26 5.32 1.53 5.38
C LEU A 26 5.69 0.15 4.86
N TRP A 27 6.99 -0.07 4.67
CA TRP A 27 7.54 -1.40 4.42
C TRP A 27 8.36 -1.82 5.62
N ARG A 28 8.11 -3.01 6.15
CA ARG A 28 8.85 -3.59 7.27
C ARG A 28 9.27 -5.00 6.92
N GLU A 29 10.56 -5.26 6.95
CA GLU A 29 11.12 -6.58 6.64
C GLU A 29 11.94 -7.10 7.82
N LYS A 30 11.86 -8.40 8.10
CA LYS A 30 12.66 -9.05 9.14
C LYS A 30 14.05 -9.36 8.59
N ILE A 31 15.07 -9.03 9.38
CA ILE A 31 16.47 -9.33 9.07
C ILE A 31 17.11 -10.08 10.24
N SER A 32 18.27 -10.70 10.02
CA SER A 32 18.96 -11.53 11.03
C SER A 32 19.24 -10.80 12.36
N GLY A 33 19.30 -9.47 12.35
CA GLY A 33 19.52 -8.62 13.53
C GLY A 33 18.32 -7.79 14.00
N GLY A 34 17.11 -8.01 13.47
CA GLY A 34 15.92 -7.22 13.85
C GLY A 34 14.95 -7.00 12.70
N PHE A 35 14.52 -5.74 12.51
CA PHE A 35 13.67 -5.34 11.40
C PHE A 35 14.21 -4.06 10.75
N ILE A 36 14.11 -4.00 9.42
CA ILE A 36 14.25 -2.75 8.68
C ILE A 36 12.85 -2.19 8.45
N THR A 37 12.69 -0.88 8.62
CA THR A 37 11.43 -0.18 8.33
C THR A 37 11.73 1.00 7.42
N LEU A 38 11.01 1.08 6.30
CA LEU A 38 11.01 2.22 5.38
C LEU A 38 9.63 2.87 5.41
N THR A 39 9.59 4.19 5.60
CA THR A 39 8.35 4.98 5.55
C THR A 39 8.53 6.22 4.71
N GLY A 40 7.49 6.60 3.96
CA GLY A 40 7.51 7.82 3.16
C GLY A 40 6.34 7.93 2.18
N ILE A 41 6.26 9.07 1.51
CA ILE A 41 5.29 9.30 0.43
C ILE A 41 5.78 8.58 -0.83
N ILE A 42 4.86 7.96 -1.56
CA ILE A 42 5.21 7.18 -2.74
C ILE A 42 4.80 7.86 -4.04
N ASP A 43 5.64 7.69 -5.05
CA ASP A 43 5.34 7.93 -6.46
C ASP A 43 5.67 6.68 -7.26
N VAL A 44 4.83 6.32 -8.24
CA VAL A 44 5.12 5.21 -9.16
C VAL A 44 6.01 5.72 -10.29
N GLU A 45 7.26 5.26 -10.33
CA GLU A 45 8.19 5.60 -11.43
C GLU A 45 7.97 4.71 -12.65
N TYR A 46 7.66 3.44 -12.42
CA TYR A 46 7.48 2.46 -13.48
C TYR A 46 6.56 1.34 -13.01
N TYR A 47 5.70 0.87 -13.90
CA TYR A 47 4.98 -0.38 -13.76
C TYR A 47 4.84 -1.04 -15.14
N PRO A 48 4.71 -2.37 -15.23
CA PRO A 48 4.55 -3.03 -16.52
C PRO A 48 3.21 -2.63 -17.14
N THR A 49 3.16 -2.48 -18.46
CA THR A 49 1.93 -2.20 -19.22
C THR A 49 1.67 -3.34 -20.21
N ASP A 50 0.41 -3.57 -20.58
CA ASP A 50 -0.05 -4.69 -21.45
C ASP A 50 0.59 -4.77 -22.86
N LYS A 51 1.45 -3.82 -23.25
CA LYS A 51 2.13 -3.83 -24.55
C LYS A 51 3.31 -4.82 -24.52
N VAL A 52 3.04 -6.03 -25.02
CA VAL A 52 4.02 -7.08 -25.40
C VAL A 52 5.12 -7.30 -24.36
N MET A 53 4.84 -8.19 -23.41
CA MET A 53 5.83 -8.67 -22.44
C MET A 53 7.01 -9.34 -23.14
N LEU A 54 8.08 -8.56 -23.38
CA LEU A 54 9.43 -9.12 -23.46
C LEU A 54 9.72 -9.75 -22.09
N LYS A 55 10.18 -11.01 -22.09
CA LYS A 55 10.54 -11.79 -20.89
C LYS A 55 11.25 -10.89 -19.86
N GLY A 56 10.63 -10.64 -18.71
CA GLY A 56 11.30 -10.01 -17.55
C GLY A 56 10.65 -8.78 -16.92
N ASN A 57 9.60 -8.20 -17.49
CA ASN A 57 9.00 -6.97 -16.96
C ASN A 57 7.84 -7.25 -15.98
N ASN A 58 8.15 -7.79 -14.78
CA ASN A 58 7.20 -7.98 -13.68
C ASN A 58 7.58 -7.15 -12.45
N ILE A 59 8.01 -5.90 -12.66
CA ILE A 59 8.53 -5.03 -11.59
C ILE A 59 7.74 -3.73 -11.55
N ILE A 60 7.24 -3.37 -10.37
CA ILE A 60 6.72 -2.04 -10.05
C ILE A 60 7.82 -1.29 -9.31
N SER A 61 8.27 -0.16 -9.85
CA SER A 61 9.26 0.72 -9.22
C SER A 61 8.56 1.89 -8.54
N LEU A 62 8.73 1.97 -7.22
CA LEU A 62 8.19 3.01 -6.36
C LEU A 62 9.32 3.89 -5.86
N LYS A 63 9.17 5.21 -6.02
CA LYS A 63 10.03 6.18 -5.34
C LYS A 63 9.39 6.54 -4.01
N VAL A 64 10.10 6.26 -2.92
CA VAL A 64 9.68 6.55 -1.54
C VAL A 64 10.44 7.78 -1.06
N LYS A 65 9.73 8.88 -0.86
CA LYS A 65 10.25 10.15 -0.34
C LYS A 65 10.09 10.19 1.17
N SER A 66 11.20 10.34 1.89
CA SER A 66 11.24 10.44 3.35
C SER A 66 12.13 11.64 3.74
N GLY A 67 11.48 12.77 4.07
CA GLY A 67 12.18 14.04 4.26
C GLY A 67 12.94 14.47 2.99
N ASN A 68 14.24 14.75 3.12
CA ASN A 68 15.10 15.14 2.00
C ASN A 68 15.65 13.95 1.20
N ASN A 69 15.41 12.71 1.65
CA ASN A 69 15.95 11.51 1.01
C ASN A 69 14.87 10.84 0.16
N SER A 70 15.29 10.31 -0.99
CA SER A 70 14.43 9.45 -1.83
C SER A 70 15.07 8.09 -2.02
N ASN A 71 14.31 7.03 -1.73
CA ASN A 71 14.70 5.65 -1.97
C ASN A 71 13.86 5.05 -3.10
N VAL A 72 14.41 4.11 -3.85
CA VAL A 72 13.66 3.35 -4.85
C VAL A 72 13.39 1.96 -4.31
N VAL A 73 12.10 1.60 -4.23
CA VAL A 73 11.61 0.28 -3.82
C VAL A 73 11.04 -0.42 -5.04
N LYS A 74 11.46 -1.66 -5.28
CA LYS A 74 10.97 -2.47 -6.40
C LYS A 74 10.13 -3.61 -5.87
N ILE A 75 8.85 -3.63 -6.22
CA ILE A 75 7.96 -4.77 -5.98
C ILE A 75 8.06 -5.67 -7.20
N THR A 76 8.53 -6.90 -7.00
CA THR A 76 8.72 -7.86 -8.09
C THR A 76 7.71 -8.99 -7.95
N GLY A 77 6.90 -9.21 -8.98
CA GLY A 77 5.96 -10.33 -9.03
C GLY A 77 6.59 -11.57 -9.67
N MET A 78 6.27 -12.73 -9.12
CA MET A 78 6.57 -14.01 -9.78
C MET A 78 5.65 -14.21 -11.00
N LYS A 79 6.20 -14.82 -12.06
CA LYS A 79 5.47 -14.98 -13.32
C LYS A 79 4.26 -15.90 -13.11
N GLY A 80 3.06 -15.36 -13.32
CA GLY A 80 1.80 -16.09 -13.15
C GLY A 80 1.29 -16.13 -11.71
N GLU A 81 1.92 -15.41 -10.79
CA GLU A 81 1.44 -15.27 -9.42
C GLU A 81 0.73 -13.92 -9.20
N TYR A 82 -0.15 -13.91 -8.20
CA TYR A 82 -0.94 -12.77 -7.79
C TYR A 82 -0.44 -12.29 -6.42
N PHE A 83 -0.46 -10.98 -6.21
CA PHE A 83 -0.28 -10.40 -4.89
C PHE A 83 -1.57 -10.57 -4.09
N ASN A 84 -1.44 -11.04 -2.85
CA ASN A 84 -2.56 -11.01 -1.92
C ASN A 84 -2.66 -9.61 -1.31
N ILE A 85 -3.77 -8.94 -1.58
CA ILE A 85 -3.99 -7.57 -1.18
C ILE A 85 -5.17 -7.49 -0.24
N SER A 86 -4.96 -6.94 0.94
CA SER A 86 -6.04 -6.64 1.87
C SER A 86 -6.32 -5.15 1.92
N LEU A 87 -7.57 -4.76 1.69
CA LEU A 87 -8.06 -3.40 1.92
C LEU A 87 -8.88 -3.39 3.21
N ALA A 88 -8.60 -2.43 4.09
CA ALA A 88 -9.35 -2.23 5.33
C ALA A 88 -9.41 -0.74 5.71
N PRO A 89 -10.48 -0.26 6.37
CA PRO A 89 -10.49 1.08 6.94
C PRO A 89 -9.42 1.21 8.03
N THR A 90 -8.84 2.40 8.20
CA THR A 90 -7.90 2.63 9.30
C THR A 90 -8.64 2.54 10.63
N LYS A 91 -8.13 1.72 11.55
CA LYS A 91 -8.66 1.61 12.91
C LYS A 91 -7.87 2.52 13.84
N PHE A 92 -8.57 3.32 14.64
CA PHE A 92 -7.97 4.16 15.67
C PHE A 92 -8.66 3.93 17.00
N LYS A 93 -7.95 4.27 18.08
CA LYS A 93 -8.45 4.19 19.44
C LYS A 93 -8.49 5.61 19.99
N GLU A 94 -9.69 6.08 20.29
CA GLU A 94 -9.87 7.37 20.93
C GLU A 94 -9.57 7.22 22.43
N ILE A 95 -8.53 7.89 22.93
CA ILE A 95 -8.18 7.88 24.35
C ILE A 95 -8.83 9.12 24.99
N LYS A 96 -9.96 8.93 25.68
CA LYS A 96 -10.59 9.99 26.48
C LYS A 96 -10.11 9.91 27.93
N SER A 97 -9.78 11.06 28.54
CA SER A 97 -9.20 11.14 29.88
C SER A 97 -10.10 10.68 31.03
N ASN A 98 -11.39 10.39 30.79
CA ASN A 98 -12.32 9.91 31.81
C ASN A 98 -12.46 8.38 31.79
N SER A 99 -12.06 7.77 32.89
CA SER A 99 -11.80 6.34 33.15
C SER A 99 -12.98 5.35 33.05
N LEU A 100 -14.11 5.75 32.47
CA LEU A 100 -15.34 4.93 32.42
C LEU A 100 -15.82 4.59 31.01
N TYR A 101 -15.21 5.16 29.96
CA TYR A 101 -15.58 4.82 28.59
C TYR A 101 -14.66 3.74 28.03
N LEU A 102 -15.28 2.60 27.69
CA LEU A 102 -14.63 1.47 27.05
C LEU A 102 -13.74 1.94 25.89
N ASN A 103 -12.56 1.34 25.84
CA ASN A 103 -11.59 1.37 24.76
C ASN A 103 -12.20 0.91 23.41
N GLN A 104 -13.11 1.68 22.82
CA GLN A 104 -13.75 1.34 21.56
C GLN A 104 -12.81 1.63 20.39
N ILE A 105 -12.57 0.61 19.58
CA ILE A 105 -11.84 0.74 18.31
C ILE A 105 -12.82 1.32 17.30
N GLN A 106 -12.49 2.47 16.74
CA GLN A 106 -13.29 3.15 15.71
C GLN A 106 -12.62 2.99 14.34
N GLU A 107 -13.44 3.01 13.29
CA GLU A 107 -12.98 2.96 11.91
C GLU A 107 -13.00 4.36 11.29
N SER A 108 -11.91 4.71 10.61
CA SER A 108 -11.79 5.97 9.88
C SER A 108 -12.70 5.95 8.66
N LYS A 109 -13.44 7.04 8.47
CA LYS A 109 -14.27 7.27 7.29
C LYS A 109 -13.50 7.97 6.17
N THR A 110 -12.29 8.45 6.43
CA THR A 110 -11.52 9.30 5.53
C THR A 110 -10.13 8.73 5.21
N GLU A 111 -9.79 7.56 5.76
CA GLU A 111 -8.51 6.90 5.53
C GLU A 111 -8.69 5.39 5.50
N CYS A 112 -8.01 4.74 4.56
CA CYS A 112 -7.95 3.30 4.45
C CYS A 112 -6.52 2.82 4.26
N LYS A 113 -6.30 1.54 4.55
CA LYS A 113 -5.02 0.86 4.40
C LYS A 113 -5.14 -0.26 3.39
N LEU A 114 -4.25 -0.23 2.41
CA LEU A 114 -4.03 -1.30 1.46
C LEU A 114 -2.75 -2.03 1.88
N ARG A 115 -2.83 -3.33 2.15
CA ARG A 115 -1.66 -4.14 2.50
C ARG A 115 -1.37 -5.11 1.39
N ILE A 116 -0.09 -5.29 1.10
CA ILE A 116 0.42 -6.36 0.25
C ILE A 116 1.15 -7.34 1.16
N ASP A 117 0.69 -8.58 1.17
CA ASP A 117 1.19 -9.63 2.06
C ASP A 117 1.24 -9.14 3.53
N GLU A 118 2.32 -9.43 4.25
CA GLU A 118 2.49 -9.02 5.67
C GLU A 118 3.43 -7.81 5.84
N ASN A 119 4.20 -7.47 4.82
CA ASN A 119 5.37 -6.60 4.98
C ASN A 119 5.14 -5.17 4.48
N ILE A 120 4.16 -4.94 3.59
CA ILE A 120 3.93 -3.65 2.95
C ILE A 120 2.53 -3.14 3.28
N ILE A 121 2.45 -1.89 3.73
CA ILE A 121 1.20 -1.20 4.04
C ILE A 121 1.23 0.18 3.36
N PHE A 122 0.24 0.45 2.54
CA PHE A 122 -0.06 1.78 2.01
C PHE A 122 -1.19 2.40 2.81
N THR A 123 -1.05 3.67 3.14
CA THR A 123 -2.10 4.47 3.78
C THR A 123 -2.60 5.48 2.75
N ILE A 124 -3.88 5.39 2.44
CA ILE A 124 -4.54 6.18 1.40
C ILE A 124 -5.51 7.14 2.12
N PRO A 125 -5.39 8.46 1.91
CA PRO A 125 -6.24 9.47 2.55
C PRO A 125 -7.62 9.56 1.87
N GLU A 126 -8.30 8.42 1.77
CA GLU A 126 -9.63 8.29 1.20
C GLU A 126 -10.41 7.18 1.91
N SER A 127 -11.74 7.26 1.84
CA SER A 127 -12.63 6.28 2.43
C SER A 127 -12.49 4.89 1.79
N TYR A 128 -12.63 3.85 2.62
CA TYR A 128 -12.62 2.45 2.18
C TYR A 128 -13.60 2.18 1.02
N ASN A 129 -14.80 2.78 1.06
CA ASN A 129 -15.85 2.56 0.07
C ASN A 129 -15.50 3.11 -1.31
N GLU A 130 -14.86 4.28 -1.38
CA GLU A 130 -14.44 4.87 -2.66
C GLU A 130 -13.25 4.10 -3.25
N ILE A 131 -12.27 3.72 -2.44
CA ILE A 131 -11.13 2.92 -2.92
C ILE A 131 -11.55 1.53 -3.38
N THR A 132 -12.51 0.90 -2.70
CA THR A 132 -13.06 -0.39 -3.12
C THR A 132 -13.65 -0.35 -4.53
N LYS A 133 -14.25 0.77 -4.96
CA LYS A 133 -14.79 0.92 -6.33
C LYS A 133 -13.70 1.00 -7.41
N LEU A 134 -12.47 1.36 -7.04
CA LEU A 134 -11.33 1.46 -7.95
C LEU A 134 -10.66 0.10 -8.18
N ILE A 135 -10.83 -0.83 -7.25
CA ILE A 135 -10.35 -2.21 -7.37
C ILE A 135 -11.45 -3.01 -8.09
N LYS A 136 -11.21 -3.37 -9.35
CA LYS A 136 -12.13 -4.16 -10.17
C LYS A 136 -11.65 -5.60 -10.30
#